data_AF-A0A7C5VIK5-F1
#
_entry.id   AF-A0A7C5VIK5-F1
#
_cell.length_a   1.000
_cell.length_b   1.000
_cell.length_c   1.000
_cell.angle_alpha   90.00
_cell.angle_beta   90.00
_cell.angle_gamma   90.00
#
_symmetry.space_group_name_H-M   'P 1'
#
loop_
_entity.id
_entity.type
_entity.pdbx_description
1 polymer ?
#
loop_
_entity_poly.entity_id
_entity_poly.type
_entity_poly.pdbx_seq_one_letter_code
_entity_poly.pdbx_strand_id
1 'polypeptide(L)'
;IIVFSNTVFGDVFKDIKTQEDAKKMYEYYKDIFSKNSNNYENAWKFCAFARFYGFYFVKDKKTKEMIFEEAKNAGEIATKLNPEGVEGNYFLGVAYGSWAEEKGVMNSLFLAGPIVDLMTKVIKKNPSYRDGAAYIVRGRVYSKAPGWPVSIGDQNKAIKDFEEAIKYPNKIAYRYYAEFLINKKELQKAREIIEKGLSLPPLNEPVIDEYETKLLKKLLEQTK
;
A
#
# COMPACT_ATOMS: atom_id res chain seq x y z
N ILE A 1 24.96 9.25 -13.22
CA ILE A 1 23.93 8.43 -13.92
C ILE A 1 24.01 7.05 -13.30
N ILE A 2 23.17 6.75 -12.30
CA ILE A 2 23.07 5.39 -11.76
C ILE A 2 22.20 4.62 -12.75
N VAL A 3 22.82 3.75 -13.53
CA VAL A 3 22.14 2.89 -14.50
C VAL A 3 21.54 1.73 -13.70
N PHE A 4 20.25 1.81 -13.39
CA PHE A 4 19.47 0.72 -12.78
C PHE A 4 19.13 -0.34 -13.84
N SER A 5 20.14 -0.94 -14.47
CA SER A 5 19.94 -2.09 -15.36
C SER A 5 20.05 -3.38 -14.55
N ASN A 6 18.94 -4.12 -14.43
CA ASN A 6 18.78 -5.47 -13.87
C ASN A 6 18.47 -5.62 -12.37
N THR A 7 18.07 -4.55 -11.68
CA THR A 7 17.54 -4.66 -10.30
C THR A 7 16.07 -5.11 -10.35
N VAL A 8 15.70 -6.19 -9.65
CA VAL A 8 14.30 -6.59 -9.45
C VAL A 8 13.56 -5.37 -8.89
N PHE A 9 12.43 -4.94 -9.45
CA PHE A 9 11.85 -3.64 -9.09
C PHE A 9 11.67 -3.39 -7.57
N GLY A 10 11.40 -4.44 -6.79
CA GLY A 10 11.35 -4.35 -5.32
C GLY A 10 12.66 -3.94 -4.67
N ASP A 11 13.81 -4.35 -5.23
CA ASP A 11 15.14 -3.99 -4.75
C ASP A 11 15.43 -2.50 -4.91
N VAL A 12 14.69 -1.76 -5.73
CA VAL A 12 14.93 -0.31 -5.89
C VAL A 12 14.50 0.47 -4.63
N PHE A 13 13.51 -0.02 -3.89
CA PHE A 13 13.04 0.64 -2.66
C PHE A 13 14.01 0.48 -1.49
N LYS A 14 14.88 -0.54 -1.50
CA LYS A 14 15.88 -0.76 -0.44
C LYS A 14 16.93 0.35 -0.37
N ASP A 15 17.17 1.00 -1.52
CA ASP A 15 18.15 2.06 -1.67
C ASP A 15 17.59 3.43 -1.27
N ILE A 16 16.26 3.54 -1.10
CA ILE A 16 15.61 4.77 -0.65
C ILE A 16 15.65 4.83 0.87
N LYS A 17 16.52 5.69 1.41
CA LYS A 17 16.70 5.86 2.87
C LYS A 17 16.27 7.22 3.37
N THR A 18 16.26 8.22 2.48
CA THR A 18 15.97 9.61 2.82
C THR A 18 14.86 10.20 1.96
N GLN A 19 14.36 11.36 2.39
CA GLN A 19 13.45 12.17 1.59
C GLN A 19 14.05 12.53 0.23
N GLU A 20 15.35 12.81 0.17
CA GLU A 20 16.04 13.20 -1.06
C GLU A 20 16.12 12.03 -2.03
N ASP A 21 16.39 10.81 -1.54
CA ASP A 21 16.38 9.60 -2.37
C ASP A 21 14.98 9.36 -2.96
N ALA A 22 13.95 9.46 -2.11
CA ALA A 22 12.56 9.27 -2.54
C ALA A 22 12.13 10.32 -3.57
N LYS A 23 12.53 11.59 -3.36
CA LYS A 23 12.24 12.68 -4.28
C LYS A 23 12.92 12.49 -5.63
N LYS A 24 14.19 12.10 -5.66
CA LYS A 24 14.91 11.78 -6.90
C LYS A 24 14.22 10.69 -7.70
N MET A 25 13.74 9.65 -7.03
CA MET A 25 13.03 8.55 -7.71
C MET A 25 11.66 8.99 -8.24
N TYR A 26 10.92 9.78 -7.47
CA TYR A 26 9.69 10.40 -7.94
C TYR A 26 9.94 11.26 -9.19
N GLU A 27 10.93 12.16 -9.18
CA GLU A 27 11.24 13.04 -10.31
C GLU A 27 11.75 12.27 -11.54
N TYR A 28 12.61 11.27 -11.34
CA TYR A 28 13.13 10.42 -12.41
C TYR A 28 12.01 9.66 -13.13
N TYR A 29 11.13 8.99 -12.39
CA TYR A 29 10.03 8.24 -13.00
C TYR A 29 8.93 9.16 -13.56
N LYS A 30 8.78 10.37 -13.01
CA LYS A 30 7.91 11.40 -13.60
C LYS A 30 8.41 11.82 -14.99
N ASP A 31 9.71 12.06 -15.14
CA ASP A 31 10.32 12.42 -16.42
C ASP A 31 10.24 11.27 -17.46
N ILE A 32 10.50 10.03 -17.03
CA ILE A 32 10.33 8.87 -17.92
C ILE A 32 8.89 8.72 -18.38
N PHE A 33 7.94 8.85 -17.45
CA PHE A 33 6.52 8.73 -17.76
C PHE A 33 6.03 9.87 -18.66
N SER A 34 6.50 11.11 -18.46
CA SER A 34 6.11 12.24 -19.30
C SER A 34 6.62 12.11 -20.75
N LYS A 35 7.79 11.48 -20.95
CA LYS A 35 8.35 11.22 -22.28
C LYS A 35 7.66 10.08 -23.02
N ASN A 36 7.12 9.08 -22.31
CA ASN A 36 6.38 7.98 -22.91
C ASN A 36 5.33 7.43 -21.94
N SER A 37 4.17 8.09 -21.90
CA SER A 37 3.05 7.75 -21.01
C SER A 37 2.26 6.53 -21.48
N ASN A 38 2.37 6.16 -22.77
CA ASN A 38 1.73 4.98 -23.36
C ASN A 38 2.56 3.71 -23.17
N ASN A 39 3.23 3.57 -22.02
CA ASN A 39 4.05 2.42 -21.67
C ASN A 39 3.66 1.90 -20.28
N TYR A 40 3.30 0.61 -20.20
CA TYR A 40 2.84 -0.03 -18.96
C TYR A 40 3.84 0.15 -17.82
N GLU A 41 5.12 -0.14 -18.07
CA GLU A 41 6.16 -0.06 -17.04
C GLU A 41 6.37 1.35 -16.52
N ASN A 42 6.47 2.33 -17.43
CA ASN A 42 6.63 3.73 -17.02
C ASN A 42 5.47 4.19 -16.14
N ALA A 43 4.25 3.80 -16.51
CA ALA A 43 3.03 4.19 -15.81
C ALA A 43 2.96 3.61 -14.39
N TRP A 44 3.12 2.29 -14.21
CA TRP A 44 3.00 1.72 -12.87
C TRP A 44 4.21 2.03 -11.98
N LYS A 45 5.41 2.19 -12.55
CA LYS A 45 6.61 2.60 -11.79
C LYS A 45 6.45 4.04 -11.28
N PHE A 46 5.96 4.96 -12.13
CA PHE A 46 5.67 6.32 -11.67
C PHE A 46 4.56 6.34 -10.61
N CYS A 47 3.48 5.57 -10.80
CA CYS A 47 2.44 5.38 -9.78
C CYS A 47 3.04 4.98 -8.43
N ALA A 48 3.93 3.97 -8.42
CA ALA A 48 4.56 3.45 -7.22
C ALA A 48 5.42 4.51 -6.51
N PHE A 49 6.32 5.20 -7.22
CA PHE A 49 7.23 6.17 -6.61
C PHE A 49 6.55 7.48 -6.21
N ALA A 50 5.58 7.96 -6.99
CA ALA A 50 4.76 9.10 -6.60
C ALA A 50 3.99 8.80 -5.31
N ARG A 51 3.32 7.65 -5.23
CA ARG A 51 2.63 7.22 -4.01
C ARG A 51 3.59 7.03 -2.82
N PHE A 52 4.76 6.45 -3.03
CA PHE A 52 5.74 6.27 -1.97
C PHE A 52 6.22 7.62 -1.42
N TYR A 53 6.67 8.52 -2.30
CA TYR A 53 7.16 9.84 -1.92
C TYR A 53 6.08 10.67 -1.20
N GLY A 54 4.88 10.74 -1.78
CA GLY A 54 3.75 11.48 -1.22
C GLY A 54 3.34 11.00 0.18
N PHE A 55 3.39 9.70 0.44
CA PHE A 55 2.93 9.14 1.72
C PHE A 55 3.98 9.25 2.83
N TYR A 56 5.24 8.90 2.53
CA TYR A 56 6.27 8.82 3.58
C TYR A 56 6.94 10.16 3.87
N PHE A 57 6.99 11.09 2.92
CA PHE A 57 7.83 12.29 3.04
C PHE A 57 7.10 13.62 2.86
N VAL A 58 5.98 13.67 2.14
CA VAL A 58 5.28 14.94 1.89
C VAL A 58 4.32 15.23 3.03
N LYS A 59 4.53 16.36 3.72
CA LYS A 59 3.67 16.82 4.82
C LYS A 59 2.65 17.88 4.39
N ASP A 60 3.03 18.72 3.43
CA ASP A 60 2.14 19.76 2.90
C ASP A 60 0.93 19.12 2.20
N LYS A 61 -0.27 19.50 2.63
CA LYS A 61 -1.52 18.88 2.17
C LYS A 61 -1.72 19.07 0.67
N LYS A 62 -1.52 20.29 0.16
CA LYS A 62 -1.76 20.61 -1.26
C LYS A 62 -0.81 19.83 -2.16
N THR A 63 0.46 19.78 -1.79
CA THR A 63 1.51 19.04 -2.51
C THR A 63 1.23 17.54 -2.48
N LYS A 64 0.82 17.01 -1.32
CA LYS A 64 0.47 15.60 -1.18
C LYS A 64 -0.73 15.22 -2.04
N GLU A 65 -1.80 16.02 -2.02
CA GLU A 65 -2.98 15.80 -2.86
C GLU A 65 -2.62 15.73 -4.36
N MET A 66 -1.81 16.68 -4.83
CA MET A 66 -1.31 16.70 -6.21
C MET A 66 -0.51 15.43 -6.55
N ILE A 67 0.42 15.02 -5.68
CA ILE A 67 1.25 13.82 -5.91
C ILE A 67 0.43 12.54 -5.91
N PHE A 68 -0.58 12.42 -5.03
CA PHE A 68 -1.47 11.26 -5.04
C PHE A 68 -2.39 11.24 -6.25
N GLU A 69 -2.79 12.40 -6.76
CA GLU A 69 -3.53 12.49 -8.02
C GLU A 69 -2.67 12.07 -9.21
N GLU A 70 -1.40 12.49 -9.26
CA GLU A 70 -0.44 12.01 -10.26
C GLU A 70 -0.25 10.48 -10.19
N ALA A 71 -0.06 9.95 -8.98
CA ALA A 71 0.07 8.51 -8.76
C ALA A 71 -1.16 7.74 -9.27
N LYS A 72 -2.36 8.20 -8.88
CA LYS A 72 -3.64 7.64 -9.32
C LYS A 72 -3.73 7.61 -10.85
N ASN A 73 -3.52 8.75 -11.51
CA ASN A 73 -3.67 8.89 -12.95
C ASN A 73 -2.70 7.96 -13.70
N ALA A 74 -1.46 7.84 -13.21
CA ALA A 74 -0.48 6.92 -13.78
C ALA A 74 -0.88 5.44 -13.61
N GLY A 75 -1.42 5.06 -12.44
CA GLY A 75 -1.93 3.71 -12.22
C GLY A 75 -3.15 3.36 -13.10
N GLU A 76 -4.05 4.32 -13.32
CA GLU A 76 -5.18 4.17 -14.24
C GLU A 76 -4.72 3.92 -15.67
N ILE A 77 -3.68 4.65 -16.11
CA ILE A 77 -3.05 4.41 -17.42
C ILE A 77 -2.41 3.02 -17.46
N ALA A 78 -1.67 2.61 -16.42
CA ALA A 78 -1.05 1.29 -16.37
C ALA A 78 -2.09 0.16 -16.49
N THR A 79 -3.20 0.25 -15.75
CA THR A 79 -4.27 -0.76 -15.80
C THR A 79 -5.07 -0.71 -17.11
N LYS A 80 -5.13 0.44 -17.80
CA LYS A 80 -5.68 0.51 -19.16
C LYS A 80 -4.77 -0.19 -20.19
N LEU A 81 -3.45 0.01 -20.08
CA LEU A 81 -2.47 -0.57 -21.00
C LEU A 81 -2.31 -2.07 -20.80
N ASN A 82 -2.38 -2.54 -19.56
CA ASN A 82 -2.34 -3.95 -19.22
C ASN A 82 -3.30 -4.24 -18.05
N PRO A 83 -4.59 -4.52 -18.33
CA PRO A 83 -5.60 -4.82 -17.31
C PRO A 83 -5.26 -6.01 -16.41
N GLU A 84 -4.39 -6.86 -16.93
CA GLU A 84 -3.96 -8.14 -16.39
C GLU A 84 -2.59 -8.03 -15.68
N GLY A 85 -1.97 -6.84 -15.66
CA GLY A 85 -0.66 -6.59 -15.06
C GLY A 85 -0.72 -6.54 -13.52
N VAL A 86 0.11 -7.33 -12.85
CA VAL A 86 0.10 -7.46 -11.39
C VAL A 86 0.48 -6.13 -10.71
N GLU A 87 1.55 -5.50 -11.18
CA GLU A 87 2.10 -4.28 -10.61
C GLU A 87 1.14 -3.10 -10.79
N GLY A 88 0.58 -2.93 -11.99
CA GLY A 88 -0.38 -1.88 -12.29
C GLY A 88 -1.63 -1.95 -11.42
N ASN A 89 -2.20 -3.15 -11.28
CA ASN A 89 -3.37 -3.34 -10.41
C ASN A 89 -3.03 -3.10 -8.93
N TYR A 90 -1.89 -3.60 -8.44
CA TYR A 90 -1.46 -3.40 -7.05
C TYR A 90 -1.24 -1.91 -6.74
N PHE A 91 -0.39 -1.23 -7.51
CA PHE A 91 -0.04 0.15 -7.22
C PHE A 91 -1.20 1.12 -7.44
N LEU A 92 -2.09 0.86 -8.41
CA LEU A 92 -3.32 1.65 -8.53
C LEU A 92 -4.20 1.50 -7.29
N GLY A 93 -4.41 0.29 -6.77
CA GLY A 93 -5.23 0.10 -5.58
C GLY A 93 -4.67 0.80 -4.35
N VAL A 94 -3.34 0.78 -4.17
CA VAL A 94 -2.67 1.54 -3.10
C VAL A 94 -2.79 3.05 -3.32
N ALA A 95 -2.65 3.52 -4.56
CA ALA A 95 -2.82 4.94 -4.91
C ALA A 95 -4.26 5.42 -4.69
N TYR A 96 -5.26 4.63 -5.08
CA TYR A 96 -6.67 4.90 -4.77
C TYR A 96 -6.91 5.04 -3.27
N GLY A 97 -6.38 4.12 -2.46
CA GLY A 97 -6.51 4.21 -1.00
C GLY A 97 -5.99 5.54 -0.45
N SER A 98 -4.80 5.96 -0.84
CA SER A 98 -4.21 7.20 -0.32
C SER A 98 -4.79 8.48 -0.92
N TRP A 99 -5.15 8.48 -2.20
CA TRP A 99 -5.87 9.61 -2.80
C TRP A 99 -7.23 9.80 -2.13
N ALA A 100 -7.96 8.70 -1.88
CA ALA A 100 -9.26 8.74 -1.25
C ALA A 100 -9.20 9.24 0.20
N GLU A 101 -8.19 8.83 0.97
CA GLU A 101 -7.98 9.31 2.34
C GLU A 101 -7.75 10.82 2.41
N GLU A 102 -7.00 11.39 1.47
CA GLU A 102 -6.77 12.84 1.42
C GLU A 102 -8.00 13.62 0.92
N LYS A 103 -8.78 13.05 0.00
CA LYS A 103 -10.00 13.68 -0.55
C LYS A 103 -11.25 13.46 0.31
N GLY A 104 -11.16 12.66 1.37
CA GLY A 104 -12.20 12.48 2.37
C GLY A 104 -13.17 11.32 2.13
N VAL A 105 -14.07 11.14 3.10
CA VAL A 105 -14.87 9.92 3.32
C VAL A 105 -15.70 9.50 2.10
N MET A 106 -16.27 10.45 1.34
CA MET A 106 -17.08 10.14 0.16
C MET A 106 -16.27 9.46 -0.94
N ASN A 107 -15.04 9.93 -1.17
CA ASN A 107 -14.13 9.30 -2.15
C ASN A 107 -13.66 7.93 -1.66
N SER A 108 -13.42 7.78 -0.35
CA SER A 108 -13.08 6.48 0.25
C SER A 108 -14.20 5.47 0.05
N LEU A 109 -15.46 5.89 0.19
CA LEU A 109 -16.62 5.03 -0.02
C LEU A 109 -16.75 4.57 -1.48
N PHE A 110 -16.59 5.50 -2.43
CA PHE A 110 -16.70 5.22 -3.86
C PHE A 110 -15.59 4.27 -4.35
N LEU A 111 -14.36 4.47 -3.87
CA LEU A 111 -13.19 3.67 -4.30
C LEU A 111 -13.03 2.34 -3.57
N ALA A 112 -13.84 2.04 -2.55
CA ALA A 112 -13.76 0.77 -1.82
C ALA A 112 -13.93 -0.45 -2.74
N GLY A 113 -14.98 -0.48 -3.57
CA GLY A 113 -15.21 -1.54 -4.55
C GLY A 113 -14.07 -1.69 -5.57
N PRO A 114 -13.71 -0.61 -6.29
CA PRO A 114 -12.57 -0.62 -7.22
C PRO A 114 -11.26 -1.14 -6.60
N ILE A 115 -10.92 -0.77 -5.37
CA ILE A 115 -9.72 -1.28 -4.70
C ILE A 115 -9.82 -2.80 -4.48
N VAL A 116 -10.97 -3.31 -4.03
CA VAL A 116 -11.18 -4.74 -3.83
C VAL A 116 -11.05 -5.53 -5.13
N ASP A 117 -11.56 -5.01 -6.25
CA ASP A 117 -11.45 -5.65 -7.56
C ASP A 117 -9.99 -5.72 -8.03
N LEU A 118 -9.25 -4.61 -7.91
CA LEU A 118 -7.83 -4.53 -8.24
C LEU A 118 -7.01 -5.53 -7.41
N MET A 119 -7.21 -5.56 -6.08
CA MET A 119 -6.49 -6.50 -5.22
C MET A 119 -6.88 -7.95 -5.49
N THR A 120 -8.14 -8.21 -5.85
CA THR A 120 -8.59 -9.57 -6.20
C THR A 120 -7.91 -10.06 -7.47
N LYS A 121 -7.68 -9.19 -8.48
CA LYS A 121 -6.88 -9.54 -9.66
C LYS A 121 -5.43 -9.86 -9.29
N VAL A 122 -4.81 -9.07 -8.42
CA VAL A 122 -3.43 -9.31 -7.94
C VAL A 122 -3.35 -10.66 -7.23
N ILE A 123 -4.25 -10.93 -6.28
CA ILE A 123 -4.29 -12.19 -5.52
C ILE A 123 -4.48 -13.40 -6.43
N LYS A 124 -5.37 -13.30 -7.44
CA LYS A 124 -5.62 -14.38 -8.39
C LYS A 124 -4.37 -14.72 -9.22
N LYS A 125 -3.53 -13.73 -9.54
CA LYS A 125 -2.35 -13.91 -10.39
C LYS A 125 -1.09 -14.25 -9.63
N ASN A 126 -0.84 -13.52 -8.55
CA ASN A 126 0.37 -13.64 -7.76
C ASN A 126 0.02 -13.32 -6.29
N PRO A 127 -0.51 -14.30 -5.54
CA PRO A 127 -0.94 -14.08 -4.15
C PRO A 127 0.22 -13.70 -3.22
N SER A 128 1.46 -14.05 -3.55
CA SER A 128 2.65 -13.68 -2.78
C SER A 128 3.31 -12.39 -3.25
N TYR A 129 2.72 -11.65 -4.20
CA TYR A 129 3.29 -10.39 -4.68
C TYR A 129 3.48 -9.41 -3.52
N ARG A 130 4.73 -8.93 -3.36
CA ARG A 130 5.17 -8.09 -2.24
C ARG A 130 4.73 -8.66 -0.88
N ASP A 131 5.05 -9.92 -0.63
CA ASP A 131 4.78 -10.59 0.65
C ASP A 131 3.31 -10.52 1.07
N GLY A 132 2.43 -10.86 0.12
CA GLY A 132 0.99 -10.91 0.35
C GLY A 132 0.31 -9.54 0.51
N ALA A 133 0.94 -8.46 0.05
CA ALA A 133 0.44 -7.10 0.30
C ALA A 133 -0.97 -6.82 -0.25
N ALA A 134 -1.41 -7.53 -1.29
CA ALA A 134 -2.77 -7.38 -1.81
C ALA A 134 -3.84 -7.84 -0.82
N TYR A 135 -3.57 -8.87 0.00
CA TYR A 135 -4.46 -9.27 1.09
C TYR A 135 -4.57 -8.16 2.14
N ILE A 136 -3.46 -7.51 2.48
CA ILE A 136 -3.43 -6.40 3.44
C ILE A 136 -4.37 -5.26 3.00
N VAL A 137 -4.23 -4.83 1.74
CA VAL A 137 -5.02 -3.73 1.19
C VAL A 137 -6.50 -4.10 1.14
N ARG A 138 -6.83 -5.30 0.65
CA ARG A 138 -8.23 -5.76 0.54
C ARG A 138 -8.88 -5.94 1.91
N GLY A 139 -8.17 -6.56 2.86
CA GLY A 139 -8.63 -6.73 4.23
C GLY A 139 -8.86 -5.39 4.95
N ARG A 140 -8.02 -4.40 4.69
CA ARG A 140 -8.19 -3.03 5.20
C ARG A 140 -9.44 -2.34 4.65
N VAL A 141 -9.76 -2.53 3.37
CA VAL A 141 -11.00 -1.99 2.81
C VAL A 141 -12.21 -2.67 3.45
N TYR A 142 -12.21 -4.00 3.52
CA TYR A 142 -13.28 -4.76 4.16
C TYR A 142 -13.49 -4.39 5.64
N SER A 143 -12.42 -4.04 6.37
CA SER A 143 -12.55 -3.67 7.78
C SER A 143 -13.06 -2.25 8.01
N LYS A 144 -12.74 -1.29 7.12
CA LYS A 144 -13.06 0.13 7.30
C LYS A 144 -14.34 0.58 6.59
N ALA A 145 -14.70 -0.05 5.47
CA ALA A 145 -15.90 0.33 4.74
C ALA A 145 -17.18 -0.02 5.52
N PRO A 146 -18.27 0.74 5.36
CA PRO A 146 -19.60 0.35 5.83
C PRO A 146 -20.03 -1.00 5.21
N GLY A 147 -20.84 -1.76 5.93
CA GLY A 147 -21.38 -3.02 5.41
C GLY A 147 -22.47 -2.84 4.35
N TRP A 148 -22.96 -3.97 3.84
CA TRP A 148 -24.12 -4.02 2.96
C TRP A 148 -25.38 -3.46 3.67
N PRO A 149 -26.25 -2.70 2.98
CA PRO A 149 -26.26 -2.39 1.54
C PRO A 149 -25.49 -1.12 1.14
N VAL A 150 -24.90 -0.40 2.10
CA VAL A 150 -24.27 0.91 1.83
C VAL A 150 -22.95 0.77 1.08
N SER A 151 -22.15 -0.24 1.43
CA SER A 151 -20.88 -0.53 0.78
C SER A 151 -20.50 -2.00 0.94
N ILE A 152 -19.22 -2.30 0.76
CA ILE A 152 -18.65 -3.65 0.64
C ILE A 152 -17.98 -4.16 1.92
N GLY A 153 -18.06 -3.41 3.02
CA GLY A 153 -17.44 -3.76 4.29
C GLY A 153 -17.89 -5.14 4.78
N ASP A 154 -16.93 -5.95 5.22
CA ASP A 154 -17.17 -7.33 5.66
C ASP A 154 -16.06 -7.76 6.61
N GLN A 155 -16.38 -7.79 7.91
CA GLN A 155 -15.40 -8.07 8.95
C GLN A 155 -14.85 -9.49 8.88
N ASN A 156 -15.64 -10.45 8.38
CA ASN A 156 -15.20 -11.84 8.22
C ASN A 156 -14.21 -11.97 7.07
N LYS A 157 -14.44 -11.27 5.95
CA LYS A 157 -13.47 -11.20 4.85
C LYS A 157 -12.20 -10.47 5.28
N ALA A 158 -12.32 -9.40 6.07
CA ALA A 158 -11.16 -8.70 6.61
C ALA A 158 -10.25 -9.61 7.44
N ILE A 159 -10.83 -10.40 8.37
CA ILE A 159 -10.08 -11.37 9.19
C ILE A 159 -9.36 -12.38 8.31
N LYS A 160 -10.07 -12.99 7.34
CA LYS A 160 -9.46 -13.96 6.41
C LYS A 160 -8.29 -13.37 5.64
N ASP A 161 -8.45 -12.16 5.11
CA ASP A 161 -7.38 -11.49 4.37
C ASP A 161 -6.18 -11.16 5.29
N PHE A 162 -6.41 -10.72 6.53
CA PHE A 162 -5.31 -10.49 7.47
C PHE A 162 -4.60 -11.80 7.88
N GLU A 163 -5.34 -12.89 8.07
CA GLU A 163 -4.79 -14.21 8.37
C GLU A 163 -3.95 -14.77 7.20
N GLU A 164 -4.36 -14.55 5.96
CA GLU A 164 -3.54 -14.85 4.78
C GLU A 164 -2.29 -13.97 4.73
N ALA A 165 -2.42 -12.66 5.00
CA ALA A 165 -1.30 -11.73 4.92
C ALA A 165 -0.18 -12.02 5.94
N ILE A 166 -0.51 -12.44 7.17
CA ILE A 166 0.49 -12.73 8.21
C ILE A 166 1.25 -14.05 8.01
N LYS A 167 0.89 -14.86 7.00
CA LYS A 167 1.69 -16.01 6.55
C LYS A 167 3.01 -15.58 5.90
N TYR A 168 3.08 -14.32 5.45
CA TYR A 168 4.29 -13.70 4.89
C TYR A 168 5.00 -12.86 5.96
N PRO A 169 6.35 -12.70 5.88
CA PRO A 169 7.12 -11.94 6.86
C PRO A 169 6.99 -10.41 6.64
N ASN A 170 5.77 -9.88 6.71
CA ASN A 170 5.46 -8.49 6.39
C ASN A 170 4.89 -7.72 7.59
N LYS A 171 5.69 -6.83 8.19
CA LYS A 171 5.27 -6.03 9.37
C LYS A 171 3.99 -5.20 9.15
N ILE A 172 3.71 -4.78 7.90
CA ILE A 172 2.49 -4.03 7.55
C ILE A 172 1.25 -4.89 7.84
N ALA A 173 1.31 -6.19 7.53
CA ALA A 173 0.20 -7.13 7.76
C ALA A 173 -0.11 -7.24 9.26
N TYR A 174 0.93 -7.45 10.07
CA TYR A 174 0.81 -7.53 11.52
C TYR A 174 0.25 -6.24 12.12
N ARG A 175 0.71 -5.07 11.64
CA ARG A 175 0.18 -3.79 12.13
C ARG A 175 -1.30 -3.62 11.83
N TYR A 176 -1.74 -3.84 10.58
CA TYR A 176 -3.15 -3.66 10.24
C TYR A 176 -4.05 -4.71 10.92
N TYR A 177 -3.56 -5.94 11.10
CA TYR A 177 -4.33 -6.95 11.83
C TYR A 177 -4.46 -6.60 13.32
N ALA A 178 -3.40 -6.09 13.95
CA ALA A 178 -3.46 -5.58 15.30
C ALA A 178 -4.42 -4.38 15.45
N GLU A 179 -4.36 -3.41 14.53
CA GLU A 179 -5.31 -2.28 14.47
C GLU A 179 -6.76 -2.78 14.39
N PHE A 180 -7.01 -3.79 13.57
CA PHE A 180 -8.32 -4.43 13.45
C PHE A 180 -8.78 -5.07 14.77
N LEU A 181 -7.92 -5.85 15.43
CA LEU A 181 -8.23 -6.53 16.69
C LEU A 181 -8.46 -5.54 17.84
N ILE A 182 -7.69 -4.45 17.90
CA ILE A 182 -7.91 -3.36 18.87
C ILE A 182 -9.29 -2.73 18.67
N ASN A 183 -9.69 -2.47 17.42
CA ASN A 183 -11.03 -1.95 17.12
C ASN A 183 -12.15 -2.93 17.52
N LYS A 184 -11.86 -4.23 17.52
CA LYS A 184 -12.74 -5.29 18.04
C LYS A 184 -12.69 -5.49 19.55
N LYS A 185 -11.84 -4.74 20.27
CA LYS A 185 -11.56 -4.91 21.71
C LYS A 185 -10.93 -6.26 22.08
N GLU A 186 -10.36 -6.96 21.10
CA GLU A 186 -9.60 -8.21 21.31
C GLU A 186 -8.14 -7.89 21.69
N LEU A 187 -7.94 -7.19 22.81
CA LEU A 187 -6.65 -6.59 23.16
C LEU A 187 -5.52 -7.60 23.39
N GLN A 188 -5.83 -8.75 24.01
CA GLN A 188 -4.85 -9.81 24.25
C GLN A 188 -4.31 -10.39 22.93
N LYS A 189 -5.22 -10.73 22.01
CA LYS A 189 -4.85 -11.22 20.68
C LYS A 189 -4.11 -10.15 19.88
N ALA A 190 -4.53 -8.88 19.98
CA ALA A 190 -3.81 -7.78 19.35
C ALA A 190 -2.37 -7.68 19.85
N ARG A 191 -2.14 -7.81 21.17
CA ARG A 191 -0.80 -7.79 21.77
C ARG A 191 0.09 -8.91 21.19
N GLU A 192 -0.42 -10.13 21.13
CA GLU A 192 0.31 -11.28 20.56
C GLU A 192 0.69 -11.05 19.10
N ILE A 193 -0.24 -10.50 18.29
CA ILE A 193 0.04 -10.13 16.89
C ILE A 193 1.11 -9.04 16.82
N ILE A 194 1.05 -8.01 17.68
CA ILE A 194 2.04 -6.93 17.68
C ILE A 194 3.43 -7.44 18.05
N GLU A 195 3.55 -8.24 19.11
CA GLU A 195 4.81 -8.83 19.56
C GLU A 195 5.43 -9.71 18.48
N LYS A 196 4.62 -10.55 17.82
CA LYS A 196 5.08 -11.35 16.68
C LYS A 196 5.56 -10.46 15.52
N GLY A 197 4.83 -9.39 15.20
CA GLY A 197 5.24 -8.42 14.17
C GLY A 197 6.56 -7.73 14.50
N LEU A 198 6.80 -7.37 15.77
CA LEU A 198 8.05 -6.75 16.23
C LEU A 198 9.23 -7.73 16.23
N SER A 199 8.99 -9.04 16.34
CA SER A 199 10.02 -10.07 16.25
C SER A 199 10.44 -10.44 14.82
N LEU A 200 9.71 -9.96 13.79
CA LEU A 200 10.06 -10.24 12.41
C LEU A 200 11.40 -9.58 12.02
N PRO A 201 12.16 -10.20 11.08
CA PRO A 201 13.29 -9.54 10.45
C PRO A 201 12.90 -8.16 9.88
N PRO A 202 13.83 -7.20 9.83
CA PRO A 202 13.59 -5.93 9.14
C PRO A 202 13.18 -6.15 7.68
N LEU A 203 12.23 -5.35 7.19
CA LEU A 203 11.88 -5.31 5.78
C LEU A 203 13.09 -4.80 4.97
N ASN A 204 13.25 -5.29 3.75
CA ASN A 204 14.23 -4.77 2.78
C ASN A 204 13.82 -3.41 2.18
N GLU A 205 13.03 -2.62 2.92
CA GLU A 205 12.55 -1.28 2.58
C GLU A 205 12.66 -0.43 3.86
N PRO A 206 13.82 0.18 4.14
CA PRO A 206 14.16 0.69 5.49
C PRO A 206 13.21 1.79 5.98
N VAL A 207 12.75 2.66 5.07
CA VAL A 207 11.75 3.71 5.38
C VAL A 207 10.43 3.09 5.85
N ILE A 208 10.00 1.99 5.21
CA ILE A 208 8.79 1.29 5.59
C ILE A 208 9.01 0.56 6.91
N ASP A 209 10.15 -0.13 7.07
CA ASP A 209 10.47 -0.89 8.29
C ASP A 209 10.44 -0.01 9.54
N GLU A 210 11.11 1.15 9.48
CA GLU A 210 11.15 2.10 10.58
C GLU A 210 9.74 2.63 10.90
N TYR A 211 8.98 3.00 9.87
CA TYR A 211 7.62 3.50 10.00
C TYR A 211 6.68 2.47 10.65
N GLU A 212 6.66 1.24 10.16
CA GLU A 212 5.80 0.16 10.66
C GLU A 212 6.22 -0.27 12.07
N THR A 213 7.52 -0.36 12.35
CA THR A 213 8.03 -0.67 13.70
C THR A 213 7.59 0.37 14.72
N LYS A 214 7.65 1.66 14.36
CA LYS A 214 7.18 2.76 15.22
C LYS A 214 5.68 2.65 15.50
N LEU A 215 4.88 2.34 14.48
CA LEU A 215 3.44 2.19 14.64
C LEU A 215 3.06 0.96 15.47
N LEU A 216 3.74 -0.18 15.28
CA LEU A 216 3.54 -1.38 16.10
C LEU A 216 3.82 -1.09 17.58
N LYS A 217 4.94 -0.40 17.89
CA LYS A 217 5.24 0.03 19.28
C LYS A 217 4.14 0.92 19.86
N LYS A 218 3.61 1.86 19.07
CA LYS A 218 2.49 2.71 19.49
C LYS A 218 1.20 1.92 19.73
N LEU A 219 0.90 0.91 18.91
CA LEU A 219 -0.25 0.04 19.14
C LEU A 219 -0.07 -0.81 20.40
N LEU A 220 1.15 -1.27 20.69
CA LEU A 220 1.44 -2.06 21.89
C LEU A 220 1.03 -1.31 23.16
N GLU A 221 1.30 -0.01 23.22
CA GLU A 221 0.90 0.86 24.33
C GLU A 221 -0.62 0.91 24.55
N GLN A 222 -1.42 0.73 23.50
CA GLN A 222 -2.89 0.73 23.55
C GLN A 222 -3.47 -0.62 24.00
N THR A 223 -2.67 -1.67 24.02
CA THR A 223 -3.09 -3.01 24.47
C THR A 223 -2.86 -3.24 25.96
N LYS A 224 -2.33 -2.25 26.68
CA LYS A 224 -2.00 -2.33 28.11
C LYS A 224 -3.23 -2.55 28.98
#